data_AF-A0A821RX66-F1
#
_entry.id   AF-A0A821RX66-F1
#
_cell.length_a   1.000
_cell.length_b   1.000
_cell.length_c   1.000
_cell.angle_alpha   90.00
_cell.angle_beta   90.00
_cell.angle_gamma   90.00
#
_symmetry.space_group_name_H-M   'P 1'
#
loop_
_entity.id
_entity.type
_entity.pdbx_description
1 polymer ?
#
loop_
_entity_poly.entity_id
_entity_poly.type
_entity_poly.pdbx_seq_one_letter_code
_entity_poly.pdbx_strand_id
1 'polypeptide(L)' 'IANHYFSVSYRWLIDCIKYDRIVDESAYDIKGDDTDYHSQGGPKRSRSIDKRQSLFEYVL' A
#
# COMPACT_ATOMS: atom_id res chain seq x y z
N ILE A 1 9.24 -6.40 -6.47
CA ILE A 1 8.62 -5.34 -7.29
C ILE A 1 7.31 -4.92 -6.61
N ALA A 2 7.18 -3.66 -6.24
CA ALA A 2 5.95 -3.11 -5.67
C ALA A 2 5.21 -2.35 -6.79
N ASN A 3 4.07 -2.88 -7.25
CA ASN A 3 3.36 -2.43 -8.45
C ASN A 3 2.45 -1.21 -8.22
N HIS A 4 2.80 -0.32 -7.29
CA HIS A 4 2.02 0.89 -6.96
C HIS A 4 0.56 0.62 -6.52
N TYR A 5 0.22 -0.61 -6.15
CA TYR A 5 -1.10 -0.96 -5.64
C TYR A 5 -1.28 -0.54 -4.18
N PHE A 6 -2.54 -0.39 -3.78
CA PHE A 6 -2.89 -0.30 -2.37
C PHE A 6 -2.62 -1.64 -1.69
N SER A 7 -1.89 -1.59 -0.58
CA SER A 7 -1.65 -2.73 0.29
C SER A 7 -2.25 -2.42 1.64
N VAL A 8 -3.42 -2.99 1.91
CA VAL A 8 -4.23 -2.67 3.11
C VAL A 8 -4.32 -3.86 4.04
N SER A 9 -4.48 -3.58 5.34
CA SER A 9 -4.76 -4.60 6.34
C SER A 9 -6.12 -5.28 6.09
N TYR A 10 -6.20 -6.58 6.39
CA TYR A 10 -7.46 -7.34 6.36
C TYR A 10 -8.59 -6.71 7.22
N ARG A 11 -8.23 -5.87 8.20
CA ARG A 11 -9.18 -5.12 9.03
C ARG A 11 -10.06 -4.16 8.21
N TRP A 12 -9.57 -3.67 7.07
CA TRP A 12 -10.35 -2.85 6.16
C TRP A 12 -11.60 -3.57 5.68
N LEU A 13 -11.46 -4.84 5.26
CA LEU A 13 -12.59 -5.66 4.81
C LEU A 13 -13.60 -5.90 5.93
N ILE A 14 -13.13 -6.12 7.16
CA ILE A 14 -14.00 -6.31 8.33
C ILE A 14 -14.85 -5.05 8.55
N ASP A 15 -14.23 -3.87 8.51
CA ASP A 15 -14.96 -2.62 8.72
C ASP A 15 -15.89 -2.28 7.56
N CYS A 16 -15.52 -2.61 6.32
CA CYS A 16 -16.41 -2.47 5.16
C CYS A 16 -17.69 -3.31 5.33
N ILE A 17 -17.56 -4.56 5.79
CA ILE A 17 -18.70 -5.45 6.07
C ILE A 17 -19.51 -4.92 7.27
N LYS A 18 -18.83 -4.51 8.34
CA LYS A 18 -19.47 -4.05 9.57
C LYS A 18 -20.31 -2.79 9.39
N TYR A 19 -19.84 -1.85 8.57
CA TYR A 19 -20.51 -0.58 8.32
C TYR A 19 -21.36 -0.58 7.04
N ASP A 20 -21.44 -1.72 6.34
CA ASP A 20 -22.15 -1.88 5.07
C ASP A 20 -21.84 -0.78 4.05
N ARG A 21 -20.56 -0.39 3.98
CA ARG A 21 -20.06 0.66 3.09
C ARG A 21 -18.59 0.49 2.79
N ILE A 22 -18.15 1.02 1.65
CA ILE A 22 -16.72 1.10 1.34
C ILE A 22 -16.10 2.19 2.23
N VAL A 23 -15.16 1.79 3.09
CA VAL A 23 -14.41 2.68 3.99
C VAL A 23 -13.10 3.11 3.30
N ASP A 24 -12.56 4.29 3.61
CA ASP A 24 -11.27 4.76 3.05
C ASP A 24 -10.12 3.80 3.40
N GLU A 25 -9.48 3.27 2.37
CA GLU A 25 -8.33 2.36 2.41
C GLU A 25 -7.10 2.98 3.08
N SER A 26 -6.96 4.31 3.03
CA SER A 26 -5.77 5.04 3.49
C SER A 26 -5.50 4.88 4.98
N ALA A 27 -6.55 4.71 5.78
CA ALA A 27 -6.45 4.46 7.21
C ALA A 27 -5.88 3.07 7.55
N TYR A 28 -5.94 2.13 6.59
CA TYR A 28 -5.53 0.73 6.76
C TYR A 28 -4.27 0.39 5.96
N ASP A 29 -3.57 1.39 5.42
CA ASP A 29 -2.36 1.22 4.63
C ASP A 29 -1.26 0.51 5.45
N ILE A 30 -0.68 -0.55 4.87
CA ILE A 30 0.35 -1.36 5.53
C ILE A 30 1.64 -0.54 5.62
N LYS A 31 2.15 -0.38 6.85
CA LYS A 31 3.32 0.47 7.11
C LYS A 31 4.65 -0.28 7.07
N GLY A 32 4.64 -1.61 7.16
CA GLY A 32 5.83 -2.45 7.18
C GLY A 32 5.44 -3.92 7.36
N ASP A 33 6.41 -4.81 7.17
CA ASP A 33 6.32 -6.21 7.57
C ASP A 33 7.04 -6.43 8.92
N ASP A 34 7.01 -7.66 9.44
CA ASP A 34 7.61 -8.00 10.74
C ASP A 34 9.15 -8.04 10.70
N THR A 35 9.73 -8.08 9.49
CA THR A 35 11.17 -8.15 9.25
C THR A 35 11.82 -6.77 9.38
N ASP A 36 11.09 -5.73 8.99
CA ASP A 36 11.55 -4.34 9.09
C ASP A 36 11.29 -3.78 10.50
N TYR A 37 12.33 -3.73 11.33
CA TYR A 37 12.30 -3.14 12.68
C TYR A 37 11.82 -1.67 12.71
N HIS A 38 11.78 -0.99 11.56
CA HIS A 38 11.23 0.36 11.39
C HIS A 38 10.18 0.38 10.29
N SER A 39 8.98 0.88 10.61
CA SER A 39 7.90 1.04 9.62
C SER A 39 8.27 2.08 8.57
N GLN A 40 8.82 1.67 7.44
CA GLN A 40 9.28 2.60 6.39
C GLN A 40 8.17 3.04 5.43
N GLY A 41 6.94 2.54 5.60
CA GLY A 41 5.82 2.88 4.71
C GLY A 41 6.08 2.49 3.26
N GLY A 42 6.79 1.38 3.04
CA GLY A 42 7.19 0.89 1.72
C GLY A 42 6.06 0.86 0.69
N PRO A 43 4.88 0.30 1.01
CA PRO A 43 3.72 0.29 0.10
C PRO A 43 3.25 1.69 -0.30
N LYS A 44 3.13 2.59 0.68
CA LYS A 44 2.76 4.00 0.44
C LYS A 44 3.79 4.71 -0.43
N ARG A 45 5.08 4.51 -0.14
CA ARG A 45 6.20 5.09 -0.91
C ARG A 45 6.21 4.60 -2.35
N SER A 46 6.00 3.30 -2.57
CA SER A 46 5.86 2.74 -3.92
C SER A 46 4.75 3.45 -4.68
N ARG A 47 3.55 3.57 -4.09
CA ARG A 47 2.40 4.24 -4.72
C ARG A 47 2.64 5.73 -5.03
N SER A 48 3.41 6.44 -4.21
CA SER A 48 3.70 7.87 -4.42
C SER A 48 4.80 8.18 -5.43
N ILE A 49 5.61 7.19 -5.82
CA ILE A 49 6.64 7.39 -6.85
C ILE A 49 5.94 7.43 -8.21
N ASP A 50 6.13 8.53 -8.94
CA ASP A 50 5.67 8.67 -10.33
C ASP A 50 6.22 7.52 -11.17
N LYS A 51 5.37 6.84 -11.95
CA LYS A 51 5.78 5.70 -12.80
C LYS A 51 7.00 6.02 -13.68
N ARG A 52 7.11 7.27 -14.15
CA ARG A 52 8.24 7.79 -14.95
C ARG A 52 9.59 7.78 -14.25
N GLN A 53 9.61 7.68 -12.92
CA GLN A 53 10.83 7.55 -12.10
C GLN A 53 11.11 6.10 -11.70
N SER A 54 10.25 5.15 -12.10
CA SER A 54 10.56 3.74 -11.97
C SER A 54 11.73 3.42 -12.90
N LEU A 55 12.89 3.09 -12.31
CA LEU A 55 14.12 2.72 -13.02
C LEU A 55 13.96 1.52 -13.97
N PHE A 56 12.79 0.87 -13.97
CA PHE A 56 12.46 -0.28 -14.81
C PHE A 56 11.66 0.09 -16.07
N GLU A 57 11.22 1.35 -16.27
CA GLU A 57 10.56 1.77 -17.52
C GLU A 57 11.55 1.99 -18.69
N TYR A 58 12.85 2.13 -18.41
CA TYR A 58 13.89 2.36 -19.43
C TYR A 58 14.70 1.10 -19.79
N VAL A 59 14.28 -0.08 -19.33
CA VAL A 59 14.89 -1.37 -19.70
C VAL A 59 13.93 -2.11 -20.64
N LEU A 60 13.79 -1.58 -21.86
CA LEU A 60 13.21 -2.27 -23.01
C LEU A 60 13.82 -1.72 -24.30
#